data_AF-A0AB39BCH7-F1
#
_entry.id   AF-A0AB39BCH7-F1
#
_cell.length_a   1.000
_cell.length_b   1.000
_cell.length_c   1.000
_cell.angle_alpha   90.00
_cell.angle_beta   90.00
_cell.angle_gamma   90.00
#
_symmetry.space_group_name_H-M   'P 1'
#
loop_
_entity.id
_entity.type
_entity.pdbx_description
1 polymer ?
#
loop_
_entity_poly.entity_id
_entity_poly.type
_entity_poly.pdbx_seq_one_letter_code
_entity_poly.pdbx_strand_id
1 'polypeptide(L)'
;MKRPLTNWHTTAHENLTPGERAADRLRNGMGSWPFVAGFVALMLIWFVLNSLDSAWDPYPFILLNLFLSMLAGLQGAILLIAAKRQDSIAAALAQHDFETNLAAKQEIEELMAINRAQLALLAELGSSRGAAGSSNTLPRPALPPFPDPAPPGR
;
A
#
# COMPACT_ATOMS: atom_id res chain seq x y z
N MET A 1 26.42 -2.39 11.58
CA MET A 1 25.53 -1.21 11.53
C MET A 1 24.09 -1.69 11.51
N LYS A 2 23.36 -1.61 12.63
CA LYS A 2 21.93 -1.91 12.67
C LYS A 2 21.20 -0.69 12.08
N ARG A 3 20.57 -0.84 10.91
CA ARG A 3 19.67 0.19 10.38
C ARG A 3 18.56 0.40 11.42
N PRO A 4 18.33 1.62 11.94
CA PRO A 4 17.18 1.84 12.80
C PRO A 4 15.93 1.52 11.99
N LEU A 5 15.12 0.57 12.47
CA LEU A 5 13.82 0.21 11.88
C LEU A 5 12.78 1.28 12.21
N THR A 6 13.15 2.56 12.12
CA THR A 6 12.20 3.66 12.24
C THR A 6 11.47 3.73 10.91
N ASN A 7 10.42 2.92 10.81
CA ASN A 7 9.50 2.99 9.71
C ASN A 7 8.86 4.39 9.72
N TRP A 8 8.68 5.03 8.58
CA TRP A 8 8.00 6.34 8.48
C TRP A 8 6.58 6.28 9.08
N HIS A 9 5.98 5.08 9.11
CA HIS A 9 4.74 4.80 9.82
C HIS A 9 4.82 5.16 11.32
N THR A 10 5.95 4.96 11.99
CA THR A 10 6.11 5.27 13.43
C THR A 10 6.29 6.77 13.70
N THR A 11 7.03 7.49 12.85
CA THR A 11 7.26 8.94 13.02
C THR A 11 6.02 9.78 12.71
N ALA A 12 5.11 9.30 11.87
CA ALA A 12 3.81 9.92 11.61
C ALA A 12 2.84 9.84 12.81
N HIS A 13 3.07 8.92 13.75
CA HIS A 13 2.30 8.78 14.99
C HIS A 13 2.86 9.61 16.15
N GLU A 14 4.14 10.01 16.11
CA GLU A 14 4.79 10.70 17.23
C GLU A 14 4.45 12.20 17.32
N ASN A 15 3.95 12.80 16.24
CA ASN A 15 3.49 14.20 16.20
C ASN A 15 1.96 14.35 16.16
N LEU A 16 1.23 13.40 16.76
CA LEU A 16 -0.23 13.52 16.89
C LEU A 16 -0.58 14.55 17.95
N THR A 17 -1.28 15.61 17.55
CA THR A 17 -1.92 16.50 18.53
C THR A 17 -2.92 15.68 19.38
N PRO A 18 -3.17 16.06 20.64
CA PRO A 18 -4.11 15.33 21.49
C PRO A 18 -5.50 15.16 20.86
N GLY A 19 -5.91 16.15 20.05
CA GLY A 19 -7.19 16.14 19.31
C GLY A 19 -7.24 15.11 18.20
N GLU A 20 -6.19 14.96 17.40
CA GLU A 20 -6.14 13.94 16.33
C GLU A 20 -6.15 12.52 16.90
N ARG A 21 -5.47 12.33 18.04
CA ARG A 21 -5.43 11.05 18.74
C ARG A 21 -6.78 10.69 19.37
N ALA A 22 -7.54 11.69 19.82
CA ALA A 22 -8.91 11.51 20.28
C ALA A 22 -9.88 11.23 19.11
N ALA A 23 -9.74 11.94 18.00
CA ALA A 23 -10.53 11.73 16.78
C ALA A 23 -10.33 10.33 16.20
N ASP A 24 -9.09 9.83 16.13
CA ASP A 24 -8.79 8.48 15.64
C ASP A 24 -9.40 7.38 16.54
N ARG A 25 -9.38 7.57 17.87
CA ARG A 25 -10.05 6.64 18.81
C ARG A 25 -11.57 6.69 18.66
N LEU A 26 -12.14 7.88 18.51
CA LEU A 26 -13.58 8.05 18.33
C LEU A 26 -14.04 7.42 17.02
N ARG A 27 -13.31 7.65 15.91
CA ARG A 27 -13.56 7.04 14.59
C ARG A 27 -13.54 5.52 14.69
N ASN A 28 -12.50 4.95 15.29
CA ASN A 28 -12.35 3.50 15.37
C ASN A 28 -13.39 2.86 16.31
N GLY A 29 -13.83 3.55 17.36
CA GLY A 29 -14.86 3.06 18.29
C GLY A 29 -16.28 3.14 17.73
N MET A 30 -16.60 4.21 17.00
CA MET A 30 -17.94 4.48 16.45
C MET A 30 -18.30 3.54 15.28
N GLY A 31 -17.32 2.98 14.59
CA GLY A 31 -17.52 1.99 13.52
C GLY A 31 -17.75 0.55 14.00
N SER A 32 -17.79 0.30 15.31
CA SER A 32 -17.92 -1.06 15.85
C SER A 32 -19.38 -1.50 15.97
N TRP A 33 -19.66 -2.76 15.62
CA TRP A 33 -20.97 -3.40 15.83
C TRP A 33 -21.55 -3.28 17.25
N PRO A 34 -20.78 -3.45 18.34
CA PRO A 34 -21.30 -3.26 19.71
C PRO A 34 -21.70 -1.80 20.01
N PHE A 35 -21.07 -0.80 19.39
CA PHE A 35 -21.46 0.60 19.57
C PHE A 35 -22.86 0.87 19.00
N VAL A 36 -23.16 0.34 17.80
CA VAL A 36 -24.48 0.45 17.18
C VAL A 36 -25.56 -0.20 18.06
N ALA A 37 -25.29 -1.39 18.60
CA ALA A 37 -26.21 -2.07 19.51
C ALA A 37 -26.46 -1.26 20.80
N GLY A 38 -25.42 -0.67 21.39
CA GLY A 38 -25.56 0.20 22.56
C GLY A 38 -26.39 1.46 22.27
N PHE A 39 -26.24 2.04 21.08
CA PHE A 39 -27.02 3.21 20.65
C PHE A 39 -28.52 2.88 20.52
N VAL A 40 -28.85 1.74 19.90
CA VAL A 40 -30.24 1.26 19.81
C VAL A 40 -30.81 0.95 21.19
N ALA A 41 -30.03 0.34 22.08
CA ALA A 41 -30.45 0.09 23.46
C ALA A 41 -30.73 1.39 24.23
N LEU A 42 -29.89 2.42 24.08
CA LEU A 42 -30.10 3.73 24.69
C LEU A 42 -31.38 4.40 24.17
N MET A 43 -31.66 4.31 22.87
CA MET A 43 -32.93 4.79 22.29
C MET A 43 -34.15 4.09 22.91
N LEU A 44 -34.09 2.76 23.06
CA LEU A 44 -35.17 1.98 23.67
C LEU A 44 -35.35 2.32 25.15
N ILE A 45 -34.27 2.46 25.91
CA ILE A 45 -34.31 2.87 27.33
C ILE A 45 -34.93 4.25 27.45
N TRP A 46 -34.50 5.21 26.63
CA TRP A 46 -35.03 6.58 26.64
C TRP A 46 -36.53 6.62 26.32
N PHE A 47 -36.97 5.82 25.35
CA PHE A 47 -38.38 5.65 25.00
C PHE A 47 -39.18 5.07 26.17
N VAL A 48 -38.70 4.01 26.81
CA VAL A 48 -39.38 3.37 27.95
C VAL A 48 -39.46 4.31 29.15
N LEU A 49 -38.39 5.02 29.50
CA LEU A 49 -38.38 5.99 30.60
C LEU A 49 -39.38 7.13 30.35
N ASN A 50 -39.42 7.69 29.14
CA ASN A 50 -40.39 8.74 28.78
C ASN A 50 -41.84 8.25 28.69
N SER A 51 -42.06 6.94 28.51
CA SER A 51 -43.39 6.35 28.51
C SER A 51 -43.93 6.06 29.92
N LEU A 52 -43.05 5.97 30.93
CA LEU A 52 -43.42 5.62 32.31
C LEU A 52 -43.56 6.84 33.21
N ASP A 53 -42.74 7.87 33.00
CA ASP A 53 -42.82 9.15 33.71
C ASP A 53 -43.55 10.18 32.84
N SER A 54 -44.49 10.93 33.44
CA SER A 54 -45.31 11.94 32.78
C SER A 54 -44.48 12.75 31.77
N ALA A 55 -44.80 12.57 30.48
CA ALA A 55 -43.92 12.80 29.33
C ALA A 55 -42.98 14.03 29.45
N TRP A 56 -41.74 13.80 29.87
CA TRP A 56 -40.72 14.84 29.95
C TRP A 56 -40.27 15.31 28.55
N ASP A 57 -40.27 14.38 27.58
CA ASP A 57 -40.09 14.64 26.14
C ASP A 57 -41.26 13.98 25.36
N PRO A 58 -42.43 14.64 25.23
CA PRO A 58 -43.57 14.10 24.49
C PRO A 58 -43.25 13.89 23.01
N TYR A 59 -43.95 12.93 22.39
CA TYR A 59 -43.86 12.71 20.94
C TYR A 59 -44.12 14.03 20.19
N PRO A 60 -43.21 14.50 19.30
CA PRO A 60 -42.21 13.76 18.52
C PRO A 60 -40.74 13.75 19.05
N PHE A 61 -40.50 13.78 20.37
CA PHE A 61 -39.18 13.70 21.01
C PHE A 61 -38.19 14.78 20.55
N ILE A 62 -38.45 16.04 20.91
CA ILE A 62 -37.71 17.21 20.39
C ILE A 62 -36.27 17.23 20.90
N LEU A 63 -36.06 16.85 22.18
CA LEU A 63 -34.74 16.88 22.81
C LEU A 63 -33.85 15.76 22.28
N LEU A 64 -34.43 14.58 22.09
CA LEU A 64 -33.74 13.45 21.48
C LEU A 64 -33.27 13.79 20.07
N ASN A 65 -34.17 14.33 19.24
CA ASN A 65 -33.84 14.70 17.86
C ASN A 65 -32.78 15.80 17.78
N LEU A 66 -32.83 16.78 18.68
CA LEU A 66 -31.81 17.84 18.75
C LEU A 66 -30.43 17.25 19.11
N PHE A 67 -30.38 16.38 20.12
CA PHE A 67 -29.14 15.73 20.54
C PHE A 67 -28.56 14.83 19.44
N LEU A 68 -29.40 14.04 18.78
CA LEU A 68 -29.00 13.21 17.63
C LEU A 68 -28.44 14.04 16.47
N SER A 69 -29.09 15.17 16.16
CA SER A 69 -28.63 16.06 15.09
C SER A 69 -27.28 16.70 15.42
N MET A 70 -27.08 17.14 16.67
CA MET A 70 -25.80 17.65 17.14
C MET A 70 -24.71 16.58 17.10
N LEU A 71 -25.02 15.35 17.54
CA LEU A 71 -24.09 14.22 17.45
C LEU A 71 -23.69 13.95 16.00
N ALA A 72 -24.64 13.91 15.05
CA ALA A 72 -24.35 13.72 13.64
C ALA A 72 -23.46 14.84 13.05
N GLY A 73 -23.72 16.10 13.41
CA GLY A 73 -22.89 17.23 13.01
C GLY A 73 -21.46 17.13 13.54
N LEU A 74 -21.30 16.77 14.82
CA LEU A 74 -19.99 16.53 15.43
C LEU A 74 -19.26 15.36 14.76
N GLN A 75 -19.98 14.28 14.46
CA GLN A 75 -19.44 13.13 13.72
C GLN A 75 -18.90 13.53 12.34
N GLY A 76 -19.67 14.31 11.57
CA GLY A 76 -19.24 14.82 10.27
C GLY A 76 -18.00 15.70 10.35
N ALA A 77 -17.92 16.58 11.36
CA ALA A 77 -16.75 17.44 11.57
C ALA A 77 -15.49 16.63 11.93
N ILE A 78 -15.62 15.65 12.82
CA ILE A 78 -14.51 14.75 13.20
C ILE A 78 -14.04 13.94 11.98
N LEU A 79 -14.98 13.43 11.17
CA LEU A 79 -14.66 12.71 9.94
C LEU A 79 -13.89 13.60 8.97
N LEU A 80 -14.29 14.86 8.79
CA LEU A 80 -13.62 15.81 7.89
C LEU A 80 -12.20 16.15 8.38
N ILE A 81 -12.00 16.31 9.68
CA ILE A 81 -10.67 16.53 10.28
C ILE A 81 -9.79 15.29 10.05
N ALA A 82 -10.33 14.09 10.28
CA ALA A 82 -9.60 12.84 10.06
C ALA A 82 -9.25 12.63 8.58
N ALA A 83 -10.16 12.99 7.66
CA ALA A 83 -9.93 12.91 6.22
C ALA A 83 -8.82 13.85 5.77
N LYS A 84 -8.86 15.14 6.18
CA LYS A 84 -7.82 16.13 5.86
C LYS A 84 -6.41 15.65 6.27
N ARG A 85 -6.30 14.95 7.40
CA ARG A 85 -5.04 14.36 7.87
C ARG A 85 -4.61 13.18 6.99
N GLN A 86 -5.52 12.30 6.60
CA GLN A 86 -5.17 11.17 5.74
C GLN A 86 -4.75 11.64 4.34
N ASP A 87 -5.38 12.67 3.80
CA ASP A 87 -5.03 13.25 2.51
C ASP A 87 -3.62 13.84 2.50
N SER A 88 -3.20 14.51 3.59
CA SER A 88 -1.84 15.06 3.67
C SER A 88 -0.77 13.97 3.75
N ILE A 89 -1.04 12.88 4.49
CA ILE A 89 -0.17 11.70 4.54
C ILE A 89 -0.09 11.02 3.18
N ALA A 90 -1.23 10.83 2.51
CA ALA A 90 -1.29 10.22 1.19
C ALA A 90 -0.52 11.05 0.14
N ALA A 91 -0.62 12.38 0.19
CA ALA A 91 0.15 13.26 -0.70
C ALA A 91 1.66 13.15 -0.46
N ALA A 92 2.10 13.13 0.80
CA ALA A 92 3.52 12.96 1.12
C ALA A 92 4.06 11.59 0.68
N LEU A 93 3.27 10.53 0.86
CA LEU A 93 3.63 9.18 0.41
C LEU A 93 3.74 9.13 -1.12
N ALA A 94 2.79 9.72 -1.84
CA ALA A 94 2.82 9.76 -3.30
C ALA A 94 4.07 10.48 -3.85
N GLN A 95 4.51 11.56 -3.19
CA GLN A 95 5.75 12.26 -3.56
C GLN A 95 6.98 11.36 -3.35
N HIS A 96 7.04 10.66 -2.22
CA HIS A 96 8.15 9.75 -1.93
C HIS A 96 8.21 8.55 -2.88
N ASP A 97 7.04 7.97 -3.20
CA ASP A 97 6.92 6.89 -4.17
C ASP A 97 7.34 7.36 -5.57
N PHE A 98 6.99 8.60 -5.95
CA PHE A 98 7.42 9.20 -7.20
C PHE A 98 8.94 9.36 -7.29
N GLU A 99 9.58 9.90 -6.24
CA GLU A 99 11.04 10.05 -6.18
C GLU A 99 11.76 8.70 -6.23
N THR A 100 11.27 7.72 -5.47
CA THR A 100 11.81 6.35 -5.47
C THR A 100 11.69 5.71 -6.85
N ASN A 101 10.56 5.92 -7.53
CA ASN A 101 10.35 5.39 -8.87
C ASN A 101 11.26 6.05 -9.91
N LEU A 102 11.53 7.36 -9.78
CA LEU A 102 12.52 8.04 -10.63
C LEU A 102 13.94 7.51 -10.40
N ALA A 103 14.35 7.32 -9.14
CA ALA A 103 15.65 6.74 -8.83
C ALA A 103 15.77 5.31 -9.38
N ALA A 104 14.75 4.48 -9.20
CA ALA A 104 14.71 3.13 -9.76
C ALA A 104 14.79 3.13 -11.31
N LYS A 105 14.13 4.08 -11.98
CA LYS A 105 14.27 4.24 -13.44
C LYS A 105 15.71 4.56 -13.85
N GLN A 106 16.38 5.46 -13.14
CA GLN A 106 17.78 5.81 -13.41
C GLN A 106 18.69 4.59 -13.23
N GLU A 107 18.55 3.86 -12.13
CA GLU A 107 19.32 2.63 -11.88
C GLU A 107 19.08 1.57 -12.99
N ILE A 108 17.84 1.42 -13.46
CA ILE A 108 17.51 0.51 -14.56
C ILE A 108 18.16 0.97 -15.88
N GLU A 109 18.15 2.27 -16.17
CA GLU A 109 18.81 2.82 -17.35
C GLU A 109 20.33 2.59 -17.32
N GLU A 110 20.97 2.77 -16.17
CA GLU A 110 22.38 2.47 -15.96
C GLU A 110 22.69 0.98 -16.17
N LEU A 111 21.88 0.09 -15.60
CA LEU A 111 22.01 -1.37 -15.79
C LEU A 111 21.83 -1.76 -17.26
N MET A 112 20.88 -1.16 -17.97
CA MET A 112 20.69 -1.37 -19.41
C MET A 112 21.88 -0.86 -20.23
N ALA A 113 22.48 0.28 -19.85
CA ALA A 113 23.67 0.80 -20.51
C ALA A 113 24.87 -0.15 -20.34
N ILE A 114 25.09 -0.66 -19.12
CA ILE A 114 26.12 -1.67 -18.85
C ILE A 114 25.87 -2.93 -19.67
N ASN A 115 24.63 -3.43 -19.70
CA ASN A 115 24.29 -4.62 -20.47
C ASN A 115 24.55 -4.44 -21.98
N ARG A 116 24.18 -3.29 -22.54
CA ARG A 116 24.48 -2.94 -23.94
C ARG A 116 25.99 -2.89 -24.22
N ALA A 117 26.77 -2.32 -23.30
CA ALA A 117 28.23 -2.29 -23.42
C ALA A 117 28.84 -3.70 -23.37
N GLN A 118 28.34 -4.57 -22.50
CA GLN A 118 28.74 -5.99 -22.45
C GLN A 118 28.44 -6.71 -23.77
N LEU A 119 27.26 -6.49 -24.36
CA LEU A 119 26.89 -7.08 -25.65
C LEU A 119 27.80 -6.61 -26.80
N ALA A 120 28.17 -5.32 -26.82
CA ALA A 120 29.08 -4.79 -27.83
C ALA A 120 30.47 -5.44 -27.77
N LEU A 121 31.03 -5.59 -26.56
CA LEU A 121 32.31 -6.29 -26.36
C LEU A 121 32.25 -7.75 -26.80
N LEU A 122 31.16 -8.46 -26.49
CA LEU A 122 30.96 -9.84 -26.93
C LEU A 122 30.90 -9.97 -28.46
N ALA A 123 30.25 -9.02 -29.14
CA ALA A 123 30.18 -8.99 -30.61
C ALA A 123 31.56 -8.74 -31.25
N GLU A 124 32.38 -7.87 -30.65
CA GLU A 124 33.74 -7.57 -31.11
C GLU A 124 34.69 -8.77 -30.90
N LEU A 125 34.62 -9.41 -29.72
CA LEU A 125 35.35 -10.65 -29.44
C LEU A 125 34.95 -11.76 -30.41
N GLY A 126 33.66 -11.91 -30.70
CA GLY A 126 33.16 -12.88 -31.69
C GLY A 126 33.71 -12.60 -33.10
N SER A 127 33.74 -11.34 -33.52
CA SER A 127 34.29 -10.93 -34.83
C SER A 127 35.79 -11.18 -34.92
N SER A 128 36.55 -10.90 -33.85
CA SER A 128 37.99 -11.15 -33.75
C SER A 128 38.33 -12.64 -33.76
N ARG A 129 37.52 -13.47 -33.09
CA ARG A 129 37.60 -14.95 -33.15
C ARG A 129 37.30 -15.48 -34.56
N GLY A 130 36.31 -14.91 -35.25
CA GLY A 130 35.99 -15.26 -36.64
C GLY A 130 37.12 -14.91 -37.62
N ALA A 131 37.79 -13.77 -37.43
CA ALA A 131 38.95 -13.36 -38.23
C ALA A 131 40.20 -14.20 -37.94
N ALA A 132 40.49 -14.49 -36.66
CA ALA A 132 41.60 -15.37 -36.26
C ALA A 132 41.36 -16.86 -36.58
N GLY A 133 40.10 -17.29 -36.71
CA GLY A 133 39.71 -18.62 -37.15
C GLY A 133 39.89 -18.88 -38.65
N SER A 134 40.15 -17.83 -39.45
CA SER A 134 40.44 -17.95 -40.89
C SER A 134 41.93 -18.22 -41.17
N SER A 135 42.83 -17.89 -40.24
CA SER A 135 44.28 -18.07 -40.40
C SER A 135 44.87 -19.30 -39.69
N ASN A 136 44.10 -19.97 -38.83
CA ASN A 136 44.53 -21.21 -38.19
C ASN A 136 43.36 -22.21 -38.15
N THR A 137 43.17 -22.94 -39.25
CA THR A 137 42.36 -24.15 -39.27
C THR A 137 43.05 -25.23 -38.44
N LEU A 138 42.88 -25.17 -37.12
CA LEU A 138 42.99 -26.39 -36.32
C LEU A 138 41.98 -27.39 -36.90
N PRO A 139 42.39 -28.62 -37.26
CA PRO A 139 41.47 -29.63 -37.75
C PRO A 139 40.32 -29.74 -36.74
N ARG A 140 39.08 -29.55 -37.19
CA ARG A 140 37.92 -29.89 -36.37
C ARG A 140 38.15 -31.33 -35.91
N PRO A 141 38.20 -31.62 -34.59
CA PRO A 141 38.21 -33.01 -34.15
C PRO A 141 36.97 -33.65 -34.77
N ALA A 142 37.18 -34.70 -35.57
CA ALA A 142 36.09 -35.42 -36.20
C ALA A 142 35.14 -35.84 -35.07
N LEU A 143 33.93 -35.30 -35.08
CA LEU A 143 32.88 -35.83 -34.22
C LEU A 143 32.76 -37.32 -34.56
N PRO A 144 32.78 -38.22 -33.56
CA PRO A 144 32.45 -39.60 -33.83
C PRO A 144 31.09 -39.63 -34.55
N PRO A 145 30.92 -40.49 -35.57
CA PRO A 145 29.65 -40.60 -36.29
C PRO A 145 28.52 -40.77 -35.27
N PHE A 146 27.43 -40.03 -35.45
CA PHE A 146 26.25 -40.22 -34.63
C PHE A 146 25.83 -41.69 -34.71
N PRO A 147 25.61 -42.37 -33.59
CA PRO A 147 25.08 -43.73 -33.62
C PRO A 147 23.74 -43.69 -34.34
N ASP A 148 23.55 -44.62 -35.29
CA ASP A 148 22.31 -44.74 -36.05
C ASP A 148 21.13 -44.85 -35.07
N PRO A 149 19.99 -44.20 -35.37
CA PRO A 149 18.79 -44.35 -34.56
C PRO A 149 18.43 -45.83 -34.47
N ALA A 150 18.31 -46.33 -33.24
CA ALA A 150 17.95 -47.73 -32.99
C ALA A 150 16.68 -48.10 -33.78
N PRO A 151 16.63 -49.29 -34.41
CA PRO A 151 15.48 -49.69 -35.19
C PRO A 151 14.22 -49.67 -34.31
N PRO A 152 13.08 -49.21 -34.83
CA PRO A 152 11.83 -49.22 -34.07
C PRO A 152 11.54 -50.66 -33.63
N GLY A 153 11.41 -50.84 -32.32
CA GLY A 153 11.13 -52.14 -31.71
C GLY A 153 9.89 -52.78 -32.34
N ARG A 154 9.97 -54.08 -32.59
CA ARG A 154 8.85 -54.92 -33.00
C ARG A 154 7.94 -55.22 -31.83
#